data_AF-A0A9E4C3H7-F1
#
_entry.id   AF-A0A9E4C3H7-F1
#
_cell.length_a   1.000
_cell.length_b   1.000
_cell.length_c   1.000
_cell.angle_alpha   90.00
_cell.angle_beta   90.00
_cell.angle_gamma   90.00
#
_symmetry.space_group_name_H-M   'P 1'
#
loop_
_entity.id
_entity.type
_entity.pdbx_description
1 polymer ?
#
loop_
_entity_poly.entity_id
_entity_poly.type
_entity_poly.pdbx_seq_one_letter_code
_entity_poly.pdbx_strand_id
1 'polypeptide(L)' 'MMTTLSYPLIVEWSEEDQVFIGSCPGITGPCCHGSDRRNVLRQLVLIVSDWLEEEETEVAVG' A
#
# COMPACT_ATOMS: atom_id res chain seq x y z
N MET A 1 -6.12 -12.35 22.66
CA MET A 1 -5.88 -12.69 21.24
C MET A 1 -5.46 -11.40 20.57
N MET A 2 -4.21 -11.26 20.15
CA MET A 2 -3.74 -10.06 19.44
C MET A 2 -4.05 -10.26 17.96
N THR A 3 -4.94 -9.46 17.38
CA THR A 3 -5.33 -9.56 15.98
C THR A 3 -4.36 -8.75 15.13
N THR A 4 -3.52 -9.42 14.34
CA THR A 4 -2.69 -8.75 13.32
C THR A 4 -3.49 -8.67 12.02
N LEU A 5 -3.67 -7.45 11.49
CA LEU A 5 -4.25 -7.24 10.16
C LEU A 5 -3.13 -7.28 9.11
N SER A 6 -3.38 -7.89 7.96
CA SER A 6 -2.43 -7.97 6.86
C SER A 6 -3.13 -7.58 5.57
N TYR A 7 -2.59 -6.57 4.89
CA TYR A 7 -3.17 -6.02 3.67
C TYR A 7 -2.38 -6.50 2.45
N PRO A 8 -3.06 -7.04 1.42
CA PRO A 8 -2.39 -7.46 0.19
C PRO A 8 -2.00 -6.23 -0.65
N LEU A 9 -0.69 -6.04 -0.84
CA LEU A 9 -0.16 -5.03 -1.74
C LEU A 9 0.06 -5.64 -3.13
N ILE A 10 -0.55 -5.05 -4.16
CA ILE A 10 -0.49 -5.52 -5.53
C ILE A 10 0.24 -4.49 -6.38
N VAL A 11 1.16 -4.94 -7.23
CA VAL A 11 1.83 -4.10 -8.21
C VAL A 11 1.74 -4.78 -9.56
N GLU A 12 1.00 -4.18 -10.48
CA GLU A 12 0.76 -4.67 -11.83
C GLU A 12 1.42 -3.75 -12.84
N TRP A 13 1.73 -4.30 -14.02
CA TRP A 13 2.23 -3.51 -15.14
C TRP A 13 1.07 -3.15 -16.06
N SER A 14 0.88 -1.86 -16.34
CA SER A 14 -0.05 -1.38 -17.36
C SER A 14 0.69 -1.31 -18.69
N GLU A 15 0.26 -2.13 -19.66
CA GLU A 15 0.78 -2.04 -21.03
C GLU A 15 0.33 -0.75 -21.73
N GLU A 16 -0.85 -0.23 -21.40
CA GLU A 16 -1.42 0.99 -21.99
C GLU A 16 -0.62 2.23 -21.61
N ASP A 17 -0.23 2.34 -20.34
CA ASP A 17 0.49 3.49 -19.81
C ASP A 17 2.01 3.28 -19.74
N GLN A 18 2.49 2.06 -19.99
CA GLN A 18 3.91 1.66 -19.85
C GLN A 18 4.49 2.00 -18.46
N VAL A 19 3.69 1.78 -17.41
CA VAL A 19 4.08 2.02 -16.02
C VAL A 19 3.60 0.90 -15.10
N PHE A 20 4.29 0.73 -13.97
CA PHE A 20 3.82 -0.09 -12.86
C PHE A 20 2.76 0.69 -12.08
N ILE A 21 1.62 0.05 -11.82
CA ILE A 21 0.53 0.59 -11.01
C ILE A 21 0.46 -0.22 -9.70
N GLY A 22 0.54 0.48 -8.58
CA GLY A 22 0.38 -0.09 -7.25
C GLY A 22 -1.04 0.14 -6.73
N SER A 23 -1.64 -0.93 -6.21
CA SER A 23 -2.99 -0.92 -5.62
C SER A 23 -3.04 -1.78 -4.35
N CYS A 24 -3.91 -1.41 -3.42
CA CYS A 24 -4.09 -2.13 -2.17
C CYS A 24 -5.59 -2.44 -1.96
N PRO A 25 -6.10 -3.54 -2.53
CA PRO A 25 -7.50 -3.91 -2.35
C PRO A 25 -7.80 -4.12 -0.87
N GLY A 26 -8.60 -3.19 -0.31
CA GLY A 26 -8.96 -3.16 1.11
C GLY A 26 -8.76 -1.80 1.78
N ILE A 27 -7.83 -0.96 1.30
CA ILE A 27 -7.59 0.39 1.84
C ILE A 27 -7.82 1.43 0.75
N THR A 28 -7.12 1.30 -0.37
CA THR A 28 -7.14 2.28 -1.45
C THR A 28 -6.97 1.56 -2.80
N GLY A 29 -7.66 2.06 -3.82
CA GLY A 29 -7.59 1.52 -5.19
C GLY A 29 -6.21 1.73 -5.83
N PRO A 30 -6.12 1.91 -7.17
CA PRO A 30 -4.87 2.31 -7.79
C PRO A 30 -4.47 3.69 -7.26
N CYS A 31 -3.41 3.74 -6.45
CA CYS A 31 -3.02 4.96 -5.72
C CYS A 31 -1.62 5.47 -6.08
N CYS A 32 -0.75 4.60 -6.61
CA CYS A 32 0.58 5.00 -7.06
C CYS A 32 0.93 4.37 -8.40
N HIS A 33 1.77 5.07 -9.16
CA HIS A 33 2.28 4.58 -10.44
C HIS A 33 3.75 5.00 -10.62
N GLY A 34 4.50 4.28 -11.46
CA GLY A 34 5.89 4.61 -11.73
C GLY A 34 6.59 3.66 -12.70
N SER A 35 7.76 4.06 -13.19
CA SER A 35 8.61 3.27 -14.10
C SER A 35 9.27 2.06 -13.43
N ASP A 36 9.34 2.06 -12.09
CA ASP A 36 10.10 1.08 -11.33
C ASP A 36 9.23 0.36 -10.31
N ARG A 37 9.03 -0.94 -10.51
CA ARG A 37 8.24 -1.80 -9.60
C ARG A 37 8.63 -1.65 -8.12
N ARG A 38 9.92 -1.57 -7.81
CA ARG A 38 10.41 -1.42 -6.43
C ARG A 38 10.08 -0.04 -5.84
N ASN A 39 10.12 1.01 -6.65
CA ASN A 39 9.80 2.35 -6.21
C ASN A 39 8.30 2.44 -5.91
N VAL A 40 7.46 1.95 -6.84
CA VAL A 40 6.01 1.86 -6.70
C VAL A 40 5.63 1.10 -5.43
N LEU A 41 6.25 -0.06 -5.17
CA LEU A 41 5.99 -0.82 -3.94
C LEU A 41 6.36 -0.04 -2.66
N ARG A 42 7.50 0.67 -2.64
CA ARG A 42 7.89 1.48 -1.47
C ARG A 42 6.90 2.62 -1.24
N GLN A 43 6.47 3.30 -2.29
CA GLN A 43 5.47 4.36 -2.18
C GLN A 43 4.15 3.79 -1.68
N LEU A 44 3.71 2.64 -2.22
CA LEU A 44 2.50 1.96 -1.79
C LEU A 44 2.53 1.60 -0.30
N VAL A 45 3.66 1.10 0.21
CA VAL A 45 3.85 0.81 1.64
C VAL A 45 3.77 2.09 2.47
N LEU A 46 4.44 3.17 2.06
CA LEU A 46 4.40 4.44 2.78
C LEU A 46 2.98 5.01 2.83
N ILE A 47 2.27 5.00 1.71
CA ILE A 47 0.89 5.45 1.61
C ILE A 47 0.03 4.63 2.56
N VAL A 48 0.07 3.29 2.45
CA VAL A 48 -0.73 2.41 3.32
C VAL A 48 -0.38 2.59 4.80
N SER A 49 0.90 2.79 5.14
CA SER A 49 1.33 3.09 6.51
C SER A 49 0.72 4.40 7.00
N ASP A 50 0.75 5.46 6.18
CA ASP A 50 0.17 6.77 6.49
C ASP A 50 -1.35 6.67 6.73
N TRP A 51 -2.07 5.92 5.88
CA TRP A 51 -3.50 5.64 6.07
C TRP A 51 -3.79 4.83 7.34
N LEU A 52 -2.91 3.90 7.73
CA LEU A 52 -3.08 3.08 8.93
C LEU A 52 -2.70 3.83 10.21
N GLU A 53 -1.73 4.75 10.14
CA GLU A 53 -1.33 5.61 11.26
C GLU A 53 -2.48 6.53 11.70
N GLU A 54 -3.41 6.90 10.81
CA GLU A 54 -4.63 7.62 11.19
C GLU A 54 -5.60 6.79 12.08
N GLU A 55 -5.51 5.46 12.08
CA GLU A 55 -6.26 4.57 12.99
C GLU A 55 -5.51 4.26 14.30
N GLU A 56 -4.26 4.71 14.48
CA GLU A 56 -3.54 4.56 15.75
C GLU A 56 -3.86 5.70 16.74
N THR A 57 -5.12 5.76 17.17
CA THR A 57 -5.36 5.89 18.61
C THR A 57 -5.61 4.51 19.17
N GLU A 58 -4.60 3.97 19.84
CA GLU A 58 -4.61 2.76 20.66
C GLU A 58 -4.29 1.43 19.94
N VAL A 59 -3.01 1.22 19.63
CA VAL A 59 -2.40 -0.09 19.91
C VAL A 59 -1.19 0.11 20.80
N ALA A 60 -1.40 -0.24 22.07
CA ALA A 60 -0.40 -0.23 23.12
C ALA A 60 0.91 -0.92 22.68
N VAL A 61 1.99 -0.14 22.59
CA VAL A 61 3.34 -0.66 22.61
C VAL A 61 3.85 -0.59 24.04
N GLY A 62 4.01 -1.77 24.65
CA GLY A 62 5.05 -2.12 25.61
C GLY A 62 5.02 -1.47 26.99
#